data_AF-A0A0U0W6M7-F1
#
_entry.id   AF-A0A0U0W6M7-F1
#
_cell.length_a   1.000
_cell.length_b   1.000
_cell.length_c   1.000
_cell.angle_alpha   90.00
_cell.angle_beta   90.00
_cell.angle_gamma   90.00
#
_symmetry.space_group_name_H-M   'P 1'
#
loop_
_entity.id
_entity.type
_entity.pdbx_description
1 polymer ?
#
loop_
_entity_poly.entity_id
_entity_poly.type
_entity_poly.pdbx_seq_one_letter_code
_entity_poly.pdbx_strand_id
1 'polypeptide(L)'
;MLSTALSDQRGDRWATLAARTLSGAASLRVTAIYTAMLLAVSLTLTAMGPHARAVAVSRMSTNLHNLAHGHVGTLVGSAFVNESDDIFVWLPGLAALLALGETIWRGKGLILTFAVGHIGATLIVAVGLVAAVRTGSLPFSVARASDVGMSYGAVCVLGALTASIPARWRPVWVGWWFGVALPATLGWDFTAIGHMLALLLGIGLSFRLSAMTRWTPLHVSLLVVGVAFGFLVLSGQTAEAPVWGLAGALAAHLVGRIARPGKATDAEGHSVEEPVCVA
;
A
#
# COMPACT_ATOMS: atom_id res chain seq x y z
N MET A 1 32.99 -21.40 35.28
CA MET A 1 31.95 -20.49 35.81
C MET A 1 31.60 -19.32 34.88
N LEU A 2 32.56 -18.67 34.21
CA LEU A 2 32.24 -17.55 33.29
C LEU A 2 31.46 -17.97 32.02
N SER A 3 31.72 -19.18 31.49
CA SER A 3 31.09 -19.68 30.26
C SER A 3 29.60 -20.01 30.41
N THR A 4 29.16 -20.43 31.59
CA THR A 4 27.76 -20.80 31.87
C THR A 4 26.87 -19.57 32.08
N ALA A 5 27.39 -18.48 32.65
CA ALA A 5 26.64 -17.23 32.81
C ALA A 5 26.39 -16.52 31.46
N LEU A 6 27.32 -16.63 30.50
CA LEU A 6 27.17 -16.07 29.16
C LEU A 6 26.20 -16.87 28.28
N SER A 7 26.05 -18.18 28.50
CA SER A 7 25.02 -18.98 27.81
C SER A 7 23.63 -18.69 28.37
N ASP A 8 23.52 -18.48 29.68
CA ASP A 8 22.25 -18.21 30.37
C ASP A 8 21.67 -16.85 29.96
N GLN A 9 22.49 -15.79 30.02
CA GLN A 9 22.09 -14.46 29.54
C GLN A 9 21.74 -14.41 28.04
N ARG A 10 22.35 -15.30 27.24
CA ARG A 10 22.06 -15.40 25.82
C ARG A 10 20.70 -16.08 25.62
N GLY A 11 20.41 -17.16 26.34
CA GLY A 11 19.12 -17.85 26.36
C GLY A 11 17.96 -16.94 26.76
N ASP A 12 18.14 -16.17 27.84
CA ASP A 12 17.13 -15.23 28.34
C ASP A 12 16.82 -14.10 27.35
N ARG A 13 17.83 -13.59 26.65
CA ARG A 13 17.66 -12.60 25.58
C ARG A 13 16.85 -13.14 24.41
N TRP A 14 17.13 -14.37 23.97
CA TRP A 14 16.39 -14.98 22.87
C TRP A 14 14.95 -15.32 23.25
N ALA A 15 14.71 -15.82 24.47
CA ALA A 15 13.37 -16.07 24.98
C ALA A 15 12.56 -14.77 25.11
N THR A 16 13.19 -13.69 25.58
CA THR A 16 12.55 -12.38 25.70
C THR A 16 12.26 -11.76 24.34
N LEU A 17 13.19 -11.88 23.37
CA LEU A 17 12.98 -11.43 22.00
C LEU A 17 11.86 -12.23 21.32
N ALA A 18 11.88 -13.56 21.44
CA ALA A 18 10.85 -14.44 20.91
C ALA A 18 9.48 -14.10 21.52
N ALA A 19 9.37 -13.97 22.83
CA ALA A 19 8.12 -13.61 23.51
C ALA A 19 7.60 -12.22 23.11
N ARG A 20 8.49 -11.23 22.91
CA ARG A 20 8.09 -9.89 22.41
C ARG A 20 7.67 -9.91 20.95
N THR A 21 8.34 -10.70 20.11
CA THR A 21 7.91 -10.90 18.71
C THR A 21 6.58 -11.66 18.62
N LEU A 22 6.35 -12.64 19.49
CA LEU A 22 5.11 -13.40 19.59
C LEU A 22 3.96 -12.53 20.13
N SER A 23 4.20 -11.70 21.14
CA SER A 23 3.22 -10.72 21.64
C SER A 23 2.93 -9.61 20.65
N GLY A 24 3.93 -9.14 19.89
CA GLY A 24 3.74 -8.19 18.78
C GLY A 24 3.00 -8.80 17.59
N ALA A 25 3.25 -10.07 17.27
CA ALA A 25 2.48 -10.81 16.28
C ALA A 25 1.03 -11.06 16.76
N ALA A 26 0.81 -11.23 18.07
CA ALA A 26 -0.52 -11.39 18.65
C ALA A 26 -1.36 -10.10 18.64
N SER A 27 -0.74 -8.91 18.52
CA SER A 27 -1.45 -7.64 18.27
C SER A 27 -1.69 -7.37 16.79
N LEU A 28 -0.90 -7.98 15.90
CA LEU A 28 -0.97 -7.87 14.43
C LEU A 28 -1.49 -9.16 13.79
N ARG A 29 -2.63 -9.67 14.30
CA ARG A 29 -3.15 -10.99 13.94
C ARG A 29 -3.49 -11.08 12.46
N VAL A 30 -4.07 -10.03 11.88
CA VAL A 30 -4.49 -10.04 10.46
C VAL A 30 -3.26 -10.13 9.57
N THR A 31 -2.27 -9.28 9.82
CA THR A 31 -1.02 -9.28 9.06
C THR A 31 -0.30 -10.61 9.19
N ALA A 32 -0.13 -11.12 10.42
CA ALA A 32 0.53 -12.40 10.66
C ALA A 32 -0.17 -13.56 9.94
N ILE A 33 -1.49 -13.69 10.09
CA ILE A 33 -2.28 -14.74 9.43
C ILE A 33 -2.17 -14.62 7.92
N TYR A 34 -2.31 -13.42 7.35
CA TYR A 34 -2.22 -13.19 5.91
C TYR A 34 -0.83 -13.55 5.35
N THR A 35 0.25 -13.10 6.02
CA THR A 35 1.62 -13.44 5.60
C THR A 35 1.93 -14.93 5.72
N ALA A 36 1.43 -15.60 6.76
CA ALA A 36 1.60 -17.03 6.94
C ALA A 36 0.87 -17.83 5.86
N MET A 37 -0.35 -17.42 5.48
CA MET A 37 -1.08 -18.02 4.37
C MET A 37 -0.35 -17.83 3.05
N LEU A 38 0.15 -16.62 2.75
CA LEU A 38 0.94 -16.36 1.55
C LEU A 38 2.20 -17.23 1.48
N LEU A 39 2.91 -17.33 2.61
CA LEU A 39 4.09 -18.19 2.71
C LEU A 39 3.73 -19.66 2.48
N ALA A 40 2.67 -20.16 3.13
CA ALA A 40 2.23 -21.54 2.96
C ALA A 40 1.85 -21.85 1.51
N VAL A 41 1.02 -21.00 0.88
CA VAL A 41 0.62 -21.15 -0.53
C VAL A 41 1.85 -21.15 -1.43
N SER A 42 2.77 -20.21 -1.25
CA SER A 42 3.99 -20.14 -2.05
C SER A 42 4.87 -21.38 -1.89
N LEU A 43 5.08 -21.86 -0.66
CA LEU A 43 5.89 -23.06 -0.41
C LEU A 43 5.24 -24.31 -1.01
N THR A 44 3.91 -24.44 -0.92
CA THR A 44 3.18 -25.54 -1.56
C THR A 44 3.32 -25.48 -3.08
N LEU A 45 3.16 -24.32 -3.71
CA LEU A 45 3.31 -24.18 -5.16
C LEU A 45 4.75 -24.47 -5.62
N THR A 46 5.76 -24.01 -4.87
CA THR A 46 7.17 -24.32 -5.14
C THR A 46 7.43 -25.83 -5.03
N ALA A 47 6.86 -26.51 -4.04
CA ALA A 47 7.00 -27.96 -3.88
C ALA A 47 6.30 -28.77 -4.99
N MET A 48 5.19 -28.27 -5.54
CA MET A 48 4.46 -28.91 -6.64
C MET A 48 5.06 -28.64 -8.04
N GLY A 49 6.03 -27.73 -8.13
CA GLY A 49 6.78 -27.42 -9.34
C GLY A 49 6.14 -26.36 -10.26
N PRO A 50 6.89 -25.87 -11.27
CA PRO A 50 6.51 -24.69 -12.08
C PRO A 50 5.19 -24.86 -12.84
N HIS A 51 4.85 -26.09 -13.25
CA HIS A 51 3.62 -26.37 -13.96
C HIS A 51 2.38 -26.21 -13.07
N ALA A 52 2.44 -26.72 -11.84
CA ALA A 52 1.36 -26.57 -10.87
C ALA A 52 1.14 -25.09 -10.51
N ARG A 53 2.22 -24.30 -10.42
CA ARG A 53 2.16 -22.86 -10.22
C ARG A 53 1.46 -22.15 -11.40
N ALA A 54 1.88 -22.41 -12.63
CA ALA A 54 1.27 -21.80 -13.81
C ALA A 54 -0.24 -22.15 -13.90
N VAL A 55 -0.60 -23.40 -13.59
CA VAL A 55 -2.00 -23.84 -13.55
C VAL A 55 -2.76 -23.14 -12.41
N ALA A 56 -2.19 -23.06 -11.21
CA ALA A 56 -2.81 -22.38 -10.08
C ALA A 56 -3.01 -20.88 -10.33
N VAL A 57 -2.00 -20.19 -10.87
CA VAL A 57 -2.08 -18.78 -11.31
C VAL A 57 -3.18 -18.63 -12.36
N SER A 58 -3.21 -19.48 -13.39
CA SER A 58 -4.24 -19.37 -14.44
C SER A 58 -5.67 -19.60 -13.94
N ARG A 59 -5.85 -20.49 -12.95
CA ARG A 59 -7.17 -20.81 -12.36
C ARG A 59 -7.61 -19.83 -11.27
N MET A 60 -6.67 -19.22 -10.56
CA MET A 60 -6.95 -18.29 -9.46
C MET A 60 -6.81 -16.82 -9.85
N SER A 61 -6.24 -16.52 -11.02
CA SER A 61 -6.15 -15.15 -11.52
C SER A 61 -7.55 -14.58 -11.75
N THR A 62 -7.73 -13.33 -11.33
CA THR A 62 -8.96 -12.55 -11.52
C THR A 62 -9.02 -11.98 -12.94
N ASN A 63 -8.89 -12.89 -13.88
CA ASN A 63 -8.88 -12.64 -15.29
C ASN A 63 -10.29 -12.34 -15.81
N LEU A 64 -10.43 -11.52 -16.86
CA LEU A 64 -11.73 -11.16 -17.39
C LEU A 64 -12.51 -12.40 -17.91
N HIS A 65 -11.81 -13.41 -18.42
CA HIS A 65 -12.43 -14.69 -18.79
C HIS A 65 -13.08 -15.36 -17.56
N ASN A 66 -12.40 -15.41 -16.41
CA ASN A 66 -12.94 -16.02 -15.19
C ASN A 66 -14.09 -15.21 -14.58
N LEU A 67 -13.97 -13.87 -14.58
CA LEU A 67 -15.01 -12.94 -14.14
C LEU A 67 -16.27 -13.05 -15.02
N ALA A 68 -16.11 -13.11 -16.34
CA ALA A 68 -17.22 -13.20 -17.28
C ALA A 68 -18.01 -14.51 -17.17
N HIS A 69 -17.38 -15.59 -16.69
CA HIS A 69 -18.03 -16.88 -16.44
C HIS A 69 -18.56 -17.03 -15.00
N GLY A 70 -18.58 -15.95 -14.20
CA GLY A 70 -19.20 -15.93 -12.88
C GLY A 70 -18.33 -16.49 -11.75
N HIS A 71 -17.04 -16.72 -11.97
CA HIS A 71 -16.13 -17.22 -10.93
C HIS A 71 -15.65 -16.10 -9.99
N VAL A 72 -16.59 -15.46 -9.27
CA VAL A 72 -16.32 -14.38 -8.30
C VAL A 72 -15.35 -14.84 -7.20
N GLY A 73 -15.29 -16.14 -6.88
CA GLY A 73 -14.31 -16.71 -5.94
C GLY A 73 -12.85 -16.51 -6.35
N THR A 74 -12.57 -16.27 -7.64
CA THR A 74 -11.22 -15.94 -8.13
C THR A 74 -10.76 -14.54 -7.73
N LEU A 75 -11.66 -13.63 -7.35
CA LEU A 75 -11.28 -12.36 -6.71
C LEU A 75 -10.55 -12.66 -5.40
N VAL A 76 -11.20 -13.41 -4.51
CA VAL A 76 -10.59 -13.77 -3.21
C VAL A 76 -9.34 -14.64 -3.39
N GLY A 77 -9.35 -15.57 -4.35
CA GLY A 77 -8.22 -16.45 -4.65
C GLY A 77 -6.96 -15.73 -5.14
N SER A 78 -7.11 -14.69 -5.98
CA SER A 78 -5.97 -13.94 -6.52
C SER A 78 -5.25 -13.09 -5.45
N ALA A 79 -5.91 -12.82 -4.32
CA ALA A 79 -5.26 -12.20 -3.17
C ALA A 79 -4.19 -13.12 -2.53
N PHE A 80 -4.18 -14.43 -2.83
CA PHE A 80 -3.28 -15.41 -2.22
C PHE A 80 -2.26 -16.03 -3.18
N VAL A 81 -2.41 -15.82 -4.49
CA VAL A 81 -1.54 -16.42 -5.51
C VAL A 81 -0.74 -15.32 -6.18
N ASN A 82 0.59 -15.48 -6.25
CA ASN A 82 1.49 -14.51 -6.88
C ASN A 82 2.29 -15.14 -8.04
N GLU A 83 2.56 -14.36 -9.08
CA GLU A 83 3.41 -14.76 -10.20
C GLU A 83 4.91 -14.76 -9.84
N SER A 84 5.37 -13.92 -8.91
CA SER A 84 6.82 -13.80 -8.63
C SER A 84 7.41 -14.98 -7.85
N ASP A 85 8.51 -15.56 -8.36
CA ASP A 85 9.18 -16.72 -7.76
C ASP A 85 9.80 -16.48 -6.39
N ASP A 86 10.14 -15.23 -6.06
CA ASP A 86 10.94 -14.93 -4.87
C ASP A 86 10.12 -14.27 -3.75
N ILE A 87 9.34 -15.08 -3.04
CA ILE A 87 8.51 -14.63 -1.91
C ILE A 87 9.31 -13.93 -0.81
N PHE A 88 10.57 -14.30 -0.61
CA PHE A 88 11.39 -13.75 0.45
C PHE A 88 11.82 -12.30 0.20
N VAL A 89 11.80 -11.85 -1.06
CA VAL A 89 12.15 -10.47 -1.43
C VAL A 89 10.99 -9.51 -1.13
N TRP A 90 9.76 -9.86 -1.51
CA TRP A 90 8.62 -8.93 -1.43
C TRP A 90 7.78 -9.08 -0.17
N LEU A 91 7.72 -10.27 0.44
CA LEU A 91 6.87 -10.54 1.61
C LEU A 91 7.21 -9.66 2.83
N PRO A 92 8.49 -9.40 3.17
CA PRO A 92 8.82 -8.50 4.29
C PRO A 92 8.31 -7.07 4.06
N GLY A 93 8.37 -6.61 2.80
CA GLY A 93 7.86 -5.31 2.36
C GLY A 93 6.36 -5.18 2.57
N LEU A 94 5.62 -6.16 2.07
CA LEU A 94 4.17 -6.25 2.25
C LEU A 94 3.80 -6.36 3.73
N ALA A 95 4.46 -7.24 4.48
CA ALA A 95 4.21 -7.44 5.90
C ALA A 95 4.40 -6.14 6.70
N ALA A 96 5.46 -5.38 6.41
CA ALA A 96 5.71 -4.11 7.07
C ALA A 96 4.61 -3.07 6.79
N LEU A 97 4.17 -2.98 5.53
CA LEU A 97 3.10 -2.08 5.10
C LEU A 97 1.76 -2.43 5.78
N LEU A 98 1.38 -3.70 5.77
CA LEU A 98 0.14 -4.18 6.40
C LEU A 98 0.20 -4.04 7.93
N ALA A 99 1.34 -4.36 8.56
CA ALA A 99 1.54 -4.20 9.99
C ALA A 99 1.36 -2.74 10.43
N LEU A 100 1.87 -1.79 9.65
CA LEU A 100 1.66 -0.36 9.89
C LEU A 100 0.17 0.00 9.77
N GLY A 101 -0.50 -0.44 8.72
CA GLY A 101 -1.94 -0.23 8.53
C GLY A 101 -2.79 -0.84 9.66
N GLU A 102 -2.49 -2.07 10.09
CA GLU A 102 -3.17 -2.73 11.20
C GLU A 102 -2.94 -1.98 12.52
N THR A 103 -1.74 -1.43 12.73
CA THR A 103 -1.44 -0.63 13.92
C THR A 103 -2.28 0.65 13.97
N ILE A 104 -2.50 1.30 12.83
CA ILE A 104 -3.20 2.59 12.73
C ILE A 104 -4.73 2.41 12.74
N TRP A 105 -5.24 1.40 12.02
CA TRP A 105 -6.68 1.23 11.74
C TRP A 105 -7.29 0.01 12.41
N ARG A 106 -6.49 -0.76 13.17
CA ARG A 106 -6.84 -2.09 13.69
C ARG A 106 -7.10 -3.07 12.53
N GLY A 107 -7.29 -4.35 12.87
CA GLY A 107 -7.55 -5.38 11.86
C GLY A 107 -8.73 -5.07 10.93
N LYS A 108 -9.82 -4.50 11.46
CA LYS A 108 -11.02 -4.18 10.65
C LYS A 108 -10.74 -3.10 9.59
N GLY A 109 -10.07 -2.03 9.96
CA GLY A 109 -9.77 -0.94 9.03
C GLY A 109 -8.74 -1.36 7.97
N LEU A 110 -7.76 -2.20 8.35
CA LEU A 110 -6.84 -2.80 7.39
C LEU A 110 -7.58 -3.68 6.38
N ILE A 111 -8.41 -4.63 6.85
CA ILE A 111 -9.16 -5.55 5.97
C ILE A 111 -10.04 -4.77 5.00
N LEU A 112 -10.78 -3.76 5.50
CA LEU A 112 -11.62 -2.92 4.64
C LEU A 112 -10.79 -2.19 3.59
N THR A 113 -9.69 -1.56 3.99
CA THR A 113 -8.82 -0.80 3.07
C THR A 113 -8.23 -1.70 2.00
N PHE A 114 -7.70 -2.86 2.40
CA PHE A 114 -7.16 -3.85 1.49
C PHE A 114 -8.24 -4.36 0.53
N ALA A 115 -9.44 -4.70 1.04
CA ALA A 115 -10.55 -5.17 0.22
C ALA A 115 -11.06 -4.13 -0.78
N VAL A 116 -11.11 -2.84 -0.38
CA VAL A 116 -11.48 -1.74 -1.28
C VAL A 116 -10.47 -1.61 -2.42
N GLY A 117 -9.17 -1.70 -2.12
CA GLY A 117 -8.13 -1.69 -3.16
C GLY A 117 -8.23 -2.90 -4.06
N HIS A 118 -8.22 -4.07 -3.46
CA HIS A 118 -8.23 -5.36 -4.13
C HIS A 118 -9.46 -5.55 -5.01
N ILE A 119 -10.67 -5.51 -4.43
CA ILE A 119 -11.92 -5.76 -5.15
C ILE A 119 -12.31 -4.53 -5.97
N GLY A 120 -12.23 -3.34 -5.38
CA GLY A 120 -12.66 -2.10 -6.04
C GLY A 120 -11.85 -1.78 -7.28
N ALA A 121 -10.50 -1.82 -7.20
CA ALA A 121 -9.68 -1.56 -8.38
C ALA A 121 -9.87 -2.64 -9.45
N THR A 122 -9.91 -3.92 -9.06
CA THR A 122 -10.12 -5.03 -9.99
C THR A 122 -11.45 -4.91 -10.74
N LEU A 123 -12.55 -4.55 -10.04
CA LEU A 123 -13.85 -4.37 -10.69
C LEU A 123 -13.85 -3.17 -11.64
N ILE A 124 -13.24 -2.04 -11.26
CA ILE A 124 -13.17 -0.85 -12.12
C ILE A 124 -12.35 -1.16 -13.39
N VAL A 125 -11.19 -1.81 -13.24
CA VAL A 125 -10.36 -2.25 -14.37
C VAL A 125 -11.13 -3.22 -15.27
N ALA A 126 -11.81 -4.21 -14.69
CA ALA A 126 -12.60 -5.19 -15.43
C ALA A 126 -13.72 -4.52 -16.24
N VAL A 127 -14.46 -3.56 -15.67
CA VAL A 127 -15.49 -2.79 -16.38
C VAL A 127 -14.88 -2.00 -17.54
N GLY A 128 -13.75 -1.32 -17.30
CA GLY A 128 -13.03 -0.58 -18.34
C GLY A 128 -12.58 -1.48 -19.49
N LEU A 129 -12.09 -2.67 -19.18
CA LEU A 129 -11.65 -3.65 -20.17
C LEU A 129 -12.82 -4.19 -21.00
N VAL A 130 -13.97 -4.48 -20.38
CA VAL A 130 -15.20 -4.86 -21.11
C VAL A 130 -15.63 -3.76 -22.07
N ALA A 131 -15.59 -2.49 -21.63
CA ALA A 131 -15.93 -1.37 -22.48
C ALA A 131 -14.96 -1.26 -23.67
N ALA A 132 -13.64 -1.33 -23.44
CA ALA A 132 -12.62 -1.22 -24.48
C ALA A 132 -12.69 -2.37 -25.52
N VAL A 133 -13.02 -3.58 -25.08
CA VAL A 133 -13.26 -4.72 -26.00
C VAL A 133 -14.52 -4.49 -26.82
N ARG A 134 -15.62 -4.00 -26.21
CA ARG A 134 -16.87 -3.72 -26.92
C ARG A 134 -16.75 -2.60 -27.96
N THR A 135 -15.89 -1.62 -27.72
CA THR A 135 -15.61 -0.54 -28.67
C THR A 135 -14.60 -0.93 -29.75
N GLY A 136 -14.11 -2.17 -29.75
CA GLY A 136 -13.14 -2.68 -30.73
C GLY A 136 -11.71 -2.19 -30.53
N SER A 137 -11.43 -1.53 -29.41
CA SER A 137 -10.14 -0.88 -29.14
C SER A 137 -9.05 -1.89 -28.74
N LEU A 138 -9.41 -3.09 -28.29
CA LEU A 138 -8.45 -4.11 -27.82
C LEU A 138 -8.83 -5.55 -28.21
N PRO A 139 -7.84 -6.40 -28.54
CA PRO A 139 -8.07 -7.81 -28.80
C PRO A 139 -8.41 -8.59 -27.51
N PHE A 140 -9.30 -9.58 -27.64
CA PHE A 140 -9.79 -10.45 -26.56
C PHE A 140 -8.68 -11.27 -25.85
N SER A 141 -7.46 -11.32 -26.41
CA SER A 141 -6.30 -11.95 -25.74
C SER A 141 -5.87 -11.20 -24.48
N VAL A 142 -6.06 -9.87 -24.42
CA VAL A 142 -5.71 -9.04 -23.24
C VAL A 142 -6.66 -9.31 -22.07
N ALA A 143 -7.89 -9.70 -22.36
CA ALA A 143 -8.84 -10.21 -21.38
C ALA A 143 -8.33 -11.44 -20.63
N ARG A 144 -7.31 -12.13 -21.18
CA ARG A 144 -6.64 -13.30 -20.60
C ARG A 144 -5.30 -13.01 -19.89
N ALA A 145 -4.88 -11.75 -19.74
CA ALA A 145 -3.71 -11.41 -18.91
C ALA A 145 -3.99 -11.64 -17.42
N SER A 146 -3.01 -12.18 -16.68
CA SER A 146 -3.15 -12.44 -15.25
C SER A 146 -3.24 -11.12 -14.48
N ASP A 147 -4.37 -10.85 -13.83
CA ASP A 147 -4.45 -9.79 -12.83
C ASP A 147 -4.31 -10.40 -11.43
N VAL A 148 -3.31 -9.94 -10.69
CA VAL A 148 -2.94 -10.42 -9.36
C VAL A 148 -3.28 -9.33 -8.35
N GLY A 149 -4.52 -9.41 -7.83
CA GLY A 149 -5.10 -8.31 -7.06
C GLY A 149 -4.46 -8.03 -5.69
N MET A 150 -3.55 -8.87 -5.19
CA MET A 150 -2.84 -8.61 -3.92
C MET A 150 -2.10 -7.26 -3.94
N SER A 151 -1.49 -6.93 -5.08
CA SER A 151 -0.75 -5.68 -5.26
C SER A 151 -1.67 -4.44 -5.19
N TYR A 152 -2.90 -4.52 -5.70
CA TYR A 152 -3.89 -3.44 -5.58
C TYR A 152 -4.32 -3.22 -4.13
N GLY A 153 -4.55 -4.29 -3.37
CA GLY A 153 -4.85 -4.19 -1.94
C GLY A 153 -3.72 -3.48 -1.18
N ALA A 154 -2.47 -3.84 -1.48
CA ALA A 154 -1.30 -3.23 -0.87
C ALA A 154 -1.13 -1.74 -1.26
N VAL A 155 -1.28 -1.41 -2.54
CA VAL A 155 -1.18 -0.01 -3.03
C VAL A 155 -2.31 0.86 -2.47
N CYS A 156 -3.51 0.31 -2.25
CA CYS A 156 -4.58 1.01 -1.56
C CYS A 156 -4.23 1.29 -0.09
N VAL A 157 -3.64 0.32 0.62
CA VAL A 157 -3.14 0.53 1.99
C VAL A 157 -2.07 1.64 2.00
N LEU A 158 -1.15 1.65 1.04
CA LEU A 158 -0.15 2.71 0.89
C LEU A 158 -0.81 4.09 0.69
N GLY A 159 -1.78 4.19 -0.21
CA GLY A 159 -2.55 5.42 -0.42
C GLY A 159 -3.30 5.87 0.83
N ALA A 160 -3.87 4.94 1.59
CA ALA A 160 -4.61 5.20 2.82
C ALA A 160 -3.75 5.78 3.95
N LEU A 161 -2.42 5.57 3.94
CA LEU A 161 -1.50 6.19 4.90
C LEU A 161 -1.45 7.73 4.77
N THR A 162 -1.97 8.31 3.68
CA THR A 162 -1.98 9.77 3.43
C THR A 162 -2.53 10.57 4.60
N ALA A 163 -3.62 10.12 5.25
CA ALA A 163 -4.19 10.81 6.39
C ALA A 163 -3.29 10.79 7.64
N SER A 164 -2.40 9.80 7.76
CA SER A 164 -1.42 9.70 8.85
C SER A 164 -0.16 10.54 8.62
N ILE A 165 0.07 11.03 7.39
CA ILE A 165 1.15 11.96 7.07
C ILE A 165 0.77 13.36 7.59
N PRO A 166 1.71 14.10 8.23
CA PRO A 166 1.43 15.46 8.70
C PRO A 166 0.87 16.35 7.59
N ALA A 167 -0.16 17.14 7.89
CA ALA A 167 -0.90 17.92 6.88
C ALA A 167 -0.03 18.77 5.96
N ARG A 168 1.10 19.31 6.47
CA ARG A 168 2.07 20.08 5.68
C ARG A 168 2.80 19.28 4.59
N TRP A 169 2.92 17.97 4.76
CA TRP A 169 3.63 17.05 3.86
C TRP A 169 2.70 16.20 3.00
N ARG A 170 1.39 16.21 3.26
CA ARG A 170 0.42 15.43 2.47
C ARG A 170 0.45 15.74 0.96
N PRO A 171 0.55 17.00 0.51
CA PRO A 171 0.66 17.28 -0.92
C PRO A 171 1.91 16.65 -1.55
N VAL A 172 3.06 16.74 -0.87
CA VAL A 172 4.32 16.13 -1.31
C VAL A 172 4.20 14.61 -1.39
N TRP A 173 3.59 13.98 -0.38
CA TRP A 173 3.33 12.54 -0.35
C TRP A 173 2.43 12.08 -1.49
N VAL A 174 1.31 12.76 -1.71
CA VAL A 174 0.38 12.43 -2.81
C VAL A 174 1.04 12.67 -4.16
N GLY A 175 1.71 13.82 -4.32
CA GLY A 175 2.42 14.17 -5.55
C GLY A 175 3.52 13.18 -5.91
N TRP A 176 4.27 12.69 -4.91
CA TRP A 176 5.26 11.64 -5.08
C TRP A 176 4.64 10.37 -5.66
N TRP A 177 3.63 9.81 -4.98
CA TRP A 177 3.03 8.54 -5.40
C TRP A 177 2.31 8.65 -6.74
N PHE A 178 1.63 9.78 -6.98
CA PHE A 178 0.99 10.04 -8.27
C PHE A 178 2.03 10.19 -9.39
N GLY A 179 3.15 10.86 -9.13
CA GLY A 179 4.27 10.99 -10.07
C GLY A 179 4.92 9.65 -10.40
N VAL A 180 5.04 8.73 -9.44
CA VAL A 180 5.54 7.37 -9.70
C VAL A 180 4.52 6.56 -10.52
N ALA A 181 3.24 6.63 -10.17
CA ALA A 181 2.20 5.77 -10.77
C ALA A 181 1.75 6.24 -12.17
N LEU A 182 1.65 7.55 -12.41
CA LEU A 182 1.05 8.09 -13.63
C LEU A 182 1.80 7.69 -14.91
N PRO A 183 3.14 7.81 -15.00
CA PRO A 183 3.87 7.43 -16.22
C PRO A 183 3.68 5.96 -16.59
N ALA A 184 3.57 5.07 -15.60
CA ALA A 184 3.34 3.63 -15.83
C ALA A 184 2.00 3.38 -16.55
N THR A 185 1.02 4.27 -16.41
CA THR A 185 -0.28 4.15 -17.11
C THR A 185 -0.25 4.54 -18.59
N LEU A 186 0.78 5.27 -19.04
CA LEU A 186 0.87 5.76 -20.42
C LEU A 186 1.03 4.64 -21.46
N GLY A 187 1.59 3.50 -21.04
CA GLY A 187 1.69 2.29 -21.86
C GLY A 187 0.39 1.51 -22.01
N TRP A 188 -0.73 1.99 -21.44
CA TRP A 188 -2.02 1.30 -21.38
C TRP A 188 -1.95 -0.09 -20.75
N ASP A 189 -1.01 -0.27 -19.83
CA ASP A 189 -0.96 -1.46 -18.99
C ASP A 189 -2.08 -1.42 -17.94
N PHE A 190 -2.95 -2.41 -17.99
CA PHE A 190 -4.09 -2.54 -17.09
C PHE A 190 -3.67 -2.70 -15.64
N THR A 191 -2.53 -3.35 -15.39
CA THR A 191 -2.00 -3.49 -14.04
C THR A 191 -1.57 -2.15 -13.48
N ALA A 192 -0.88 -1.33 -14.28
CA ALA A 192 -0.50 0.02 -13.89
C ALA A 192 -1.73 0.93 -13.65
N ILE A 193 -2.77 0.82 -14.49
CA ILE A 193 -4.04 1.53 -14.29
C ILE A 193 -4.71 1.05 -13.00
N GLY A 194 -4.72 -0.26 -12.74
CA GLY A 194 -5.24 -0.85 -11.51
C GLY A 194 -4.50 -0.35 -10.26
N HIS A 195 -3.17 -0.25 -10.30
CA HIS A 195 -2.39 0.35 -9.23
C HIS A 195 -2.72 1.84 -9.02
N MET A 196 -2.85 2.62 -10.09
CA MET A 196 -3.25 4.02 -9.99
C MET A 196 -4.64 4.16 -9.35
N LEU A 197 -5.62 3.37 -9.79
CA LEU A 197 -6.97 3.36 -9.21
C LEU A 197 -6.94 2.94 -7.73
N ALA A 198 -6.20 1.89 -7.39
CA ALA A 198 -6.03 1.44 -6.02
C ALA A 198 -5.41 2.53 -5.13
N LEU A 199 -4.39 3.24 -5.63
CA LEU A 199 -3.75 4.35 -4.93
C LEU A 199 -4.76 5.47 -4.65
N LEU A 200 -5.54 5.87 -5.66
CA LEU A 200 -6.56 6.91 -5.53
C LEU A 200 -7.69 6.51 -4.58
N LEU A 201 -8.15 5.26 -4.64
CA LEU A 201 -9.12 4.70 -3.69
C LEU A 201 -8.58 4.75 -2.27
N GLY A 202 -7.32 4.37 -2.06
CA GLY A 202 -6.65 4.47 -0.76
C GLY A 202 -6.58 5.90 -0.24
N ILE A 203 -6.13 6.84 -1.07
CA ILE A 203 -6.06 8.27 -0.72
C ILE A 203 -7.45 8.80 -0.35
N GLY A 204 -8.49 8.49 -1.15
CA GLY A 204 -9.87 8.88 -0.88
C GLY A 204 -10.40 8.26 0.42
N LEU A 205 -10.14 6.99 0.66
CA LEU A 205 -10.55 6.28 1.88
C LEU A 205 -9.85 6.84 3.13
N SER A 206 -8.62 7.35 2.99
CA SER A 206 -7.82 7.86 4.11
C SER A 206 -8.56 8.90 4.96
N PHE A 207 -9.41 9.73 4.35
CA PHE A 207 -10.18 10.76 5.04
C PHE A 207 -11.28 10.21 5.96
N ARG A 208 -11.62 8.93 5.84
CA ARG A 208 -12.58 8.22 6.70
C ARG A 208 -11.89 7.35 7.76
N LEU A 209 -10.57 7.21 7.70
CA LEU A 209 -9.79 6.37 8.59
C LEU A 209 -9.19 7.18 9.73
N SER A 210 -8.84 6.50 10.83
CA SER A 210 -8.06 7.09 11.90
C SER A 210 -6.67 7.48 11.39
N ALA A 211 -6.21 8.66 11.80
CA ALA A 211 -4.84 9.13 11.54
C ALA A 211 -3.95 8.88 12.75
N MET A 212 -2.70 8.50 12.51
CA MET A 212 -1.73 8.31 13.58
C MET A 212 -1.26 9.65 14.17
N THR A 213 -1.37 9.79 15.49
CA THR A 213 -0.97 11.02 16.21
C THR A 213 0.43 10.92 16.82
N ARG A 214 0.93 9.71 17.09
CA ARG A 214 2.26 9.47 17.68
C ARG A 214 3.07 8.48 16.83
N TRP A 215 4.16 8.98 16.26
CA TRP A 215 5.11 8.16 15.51
C TRP A 215 6.19 7.63 16.46
N THR A 216 6.39 6.32 16.46
CA THR A 216 7.50 5.65 17.16
C THR A 216 8.56 5.26 16.14
N PRO A 217 9.82 4.99 16.56
CA PRO A 217 10.85 4.50 15.64
C PRO A 217 10.42 3.23 14.88
N LEU A 218 9.66 2.34 15.53
CA LEU A 218 9.11 1.16 14.89
C LEU A 218 8.15 1.53 13.74
N HIS A 219 7.23 2.47 13.96
CA HIS A 219 6.31 2.91 12.91
C HIS A 219 7.06 3.52 11.73
N VAL A 220 8.14 4.27 11.99
CA VAL A 220 8.98 4.85 10.94
C VAL A 220 9.69 3.75 10.17
N SER A 221 10.27 2.76 10.83
CA SER A 221 10.91 1.62 10.14
C SER A 221 9.92 0.84 9.27
N LEU A 222 8.72 0.57 9.79
CA LEU A 222 7.65 -0.08 9.01
C LEU A 222 7.24 0.77 7.80
N LEU A 223 7.12 2.08 7.98
CA LEU A 223 6.81 3.00 6.89
C LEU A 223 7.91 3.00 5.82
N VAL A 224 9.18 3.08 6.21
CA VAL A 224 10.31 3.09 5.27
C VAL A 224 10.32 1.81 4.43
N VAL A 225 10.19 0.64 5.08
CA VAL A 225 10.14 -0.65 4.38
C VAL A 225 8.90 -0.76 3.50
N GLY A 226 7.73 -0.33 3.98
CA GLY A 226 6.48 -0.32 3.22
C GLY A 226 6.49 0.64 2.04
N VAL A 227 7.14 1.80 2.16
CA VAL A 227 7.37 2.77 1.07
C VAL A 227 8.31 2.19 0.03
N ALA A 228 9.41 1.57 0.43
CA ALA A 228 10.32 0.92 -0.50
C ALA A 228 9.59 -0.19 -1.29
N PHE A 229 8.80 -1.01 -0.62
CA PHE A 229 7.95 -2.01 -1.26
C PHE A 229 6.93 -1.39 -2.23
N GLY A 230 6.18 -0.38 -1.78
CA GLY A 230 5.20 0.33 -2.63
C GLY A 230 5.83 0.97 -3.87
N PHE A 231 7.04 1.49 -3.72
CA PHE A 231 7.83 2.03 -4.83
C PHE A 231 8.20 0.93 -5.83
N LEU A 232 8.69 -0.23 -5.37
CA LEU A 232 9.01 -1.36 -6.24
C LEU A 232 7.78 -1.87 -6.99
N VAL A 233 6.62 -1.94 -6.32
CA VAL A 233 5.35 -2.35 -6.94
C VAL A 233 4.91 -1.37 -8.03
N LEU A 234 4.99 -0.06 -7.78
CA LEU A 234 4.50 0.97 -8.71
C LEU A 234 5.47 1.31 -9.84
N SER A 235 6.77 1.21 -9.60
CA SER A 235 7.79 1.61 -10.58
C SER A 235 8.11 0.54 -11.63
N GLY A 236 7.77 -0.72 -11.40
CA GLY A 236 8.08 -1.82 -12.31
C GLY A 236 9.57 -1.96 -12.65
N GLN A 237 10.46 -1.48 -11.78
CA GLN A 237 11.93 -1.35 -11.97
C GLN A 237 12.39 -0.34 -13.03
N THR A 238 11.55 0.62 -13.42
CA THR A 238 12.00 1.70 -14.32
C THR A 238 12.95 2.67 -13.62
N ALA A 239 14.09 2.96 -14.26
CA ALA A 239 15.10 3.87 -13.72
C ALA A 239 14.60 5.32 -13.61
N GLU A 240 13.54 5.68 -14.36
CA GLU A 240 12.98 7.02 -14.43
C GLU A 240 11.94 7.30 -13.33
N ALA A 241 11.39 6.27 -12.68
CA ALA A 241 10.36 6.42 -11.66
C ALA A 241 10.71 7.43 -10.53
N PRO A 242 11.95 7.50 -10.01
CA PRO A 242 12.30 8.50 -9.01
C PRO A 242 12.20 9.93 -9.54
N VAL A 243 12.54 10.16 -10.82
CA VAL A 243 12.49 11.49 -11.45
C VAL A 243 11.05 11.97 -11.52
N TRP A 244 10.14 11.11 -11.99
CA TRP A 244 8.72 11.41 -12.05
C TRP A 244 8.08 11.59 -10.67
N GLY A 245 8.48 10.77 -9.69
CA GLY A 245 8.07 10.96 -8.30
C GLY A 245 8.51 12.31 -7.72
N LEU A 246 9.78 12.70 -7.91
CA LEU A 246 10.29 14.00 -7.47
C LEU A 246 9.56 15.17 -8.17
N ALA A 247 9.32 15.06 -9.47
CA ALA A 247 8.59 16.06 -10.24
C ALA A 247 7.15 16.24 -9.72
N GLY A 248 6.44 15.13 -9.49
CA GLY A 248 5.09 15.15 -8.92
C GLY A 248 5.06 15.74 -7.50
N ALA A 249 6.03 15.37 -6.66
CA ALA A 249 6.18 15.90 -5.31
C ALA A 249 6.43 17.42 -5.30
N LEU A 250 7.30 17.91 -6.20
CA LEU A 250 7.61 19.33 -6.36
C LEU A 250 6.39 20.11 -6.87
N ALA A 251 5.70 19.62 -7.90
CA ALA A 251 4.51 20.25 -8.44
C ALA A 251 3.41 20.38 -7.37
N ALA A 252 3.13 19.31 -6.63
CA ALA A 252 2.13 19.33 -5.56
C ALA A 252 2.51 20.27 -4.40
N HIS A 253 3.80 20.37 -4.07
CA HIS A 253 4.29 21.33 -3.08
C HIS A 253 4.07 22.78 -3.51
N LEU A 254 4.38 23.12 -4.77
CA LEU A 254 4.20 24.47 -5.32
C LEU A 254 2.72 24.85 -5.36
N VAL A 255 1.84 23.96 -5.85
CA VAL A 255 0.39 24.17 -5.84
C VAL A 255 -0.13 24.38 -4.42
N GLY A 256 0.34 23.57 -3.46
CA GLY A 256 -0.05 23.71 -2.05
C GLY A 256 0.43 25.00 -1.39
N ARG A 257 1.47 25.66 -1.90
CA ARG A 257 1.89 27.00 -1.44
C ARG A 257 1.01 28.09 -2.01
N ILE A 258 0.66 28.01 -3.29
CA ILE A 258 -0.18 28.99 -3.98
C ILE A 258 -1.62 28.96 -3.44
N ALA A 259 -2.13 27.76 -3.13
CA ALA A 259 -3.49 27.56 -2.63
C ALA A 259 -3.69 27.92 -1.14
N ARG A 260 -2.64 28.27 -0.40
CA ARG A 260 -2.78 28.81 0.96
C ARG A 260 -2.94 30.32 0.85
N PRO A 261 -4.14 30.88 1.13
CA PRO A 261 -4.28 32.33 1.23
C PRO A 261 -3.31 32.80 2.30
N GLY A 262 -2.47 33.79 1.96
CA GLY A 262 -1.60 34.41 2.95
C GLY A 262 -2.45 34.83 4.15
N LYS A 263 -2.01 34.50 5.36
CA LYS A 263 -2.45 35.25 6.53
C LYS A 263 -2.09 36.69 6.22
N ALA A 264 -3.09 37.52 5.92
CA ALA A 264 -2.90 38.96 5.91
C ALA A 264 -2.24 39.28 7.24
N THR A 265 -1.01 39.80 7.16
CA THR A 265 -0.36 40.39 8.31
C THR A 265 -1.19 41.63 8.62
N ASP A 266 -1.71 41.70 9.84
CA ASP A 266 -2.40 42.87 10.36
C ASP A 266 -1.43 44.05 10.28
N ALA A 267 -1.49 44.77 9.16
CA ALA A 267 -0.81 46.03 8.95
C ALA A 267 -1.78 47.14 9.36
N GLU A 268 -2.06 47.22 10.65
CA GLU A 268 -2.51 48.46 11.26
C GLU A 268 -1.82 48.58 12.62
N GLY A 269 -0.62 49.14 12.56
CA GLY A 269 0.01 49.73 13.72
C GLY A 269 -0.84 50.90 14.19
N HIS A 270 -1.47 50.73 15.35
CA HIS A 270 -1.85 51.86 16.16
C HIS A 270 -1.65 51.52 17.64
N SER A 271 -0.46 51.87 18.12
CA SER A 271 -0.22 52.16 19.53
C SER A 271 -0.95 53.45 19.86
N VAL A 272 -2.04 53.36 20.62
CA VAL A 272 -2.59 54.50 21.37
C VAL A 272 -2.51 54.14 22.83
N GLU A 273 -1.77 54.97 23.56
CA GLU A 273 -1.64 54.96 25.01
C GLU A 273 -3.01 55.05 25.70
N GLU A 274 -3.08 54.47 26.91
CA GLU A 274 -4.21 54.52 27.85
C GLU A 274 -4.76 55.95 28.10
N PRO A 275 -5.96 56.02 28.70
CA PRO A 275 -5.93 56.42 30.10
C PRO A 275 -6.73 55.49 31.03
N VAL A 276 -6.08 55.22 32.16
CA VAL A 276 -6.63 54.84 33.46
C VAL A 276 -7.99 55.51 33.73
N CYS A 277 -9.00 54.71 34.06
CA CYS A 277 -10.11 55.13 34.90
C CYS A 277 -10.40 54.07 35.97
N VAL A 278 -10.10 54.44 37.21
CA VAL A 278 -10.53 53.81 38.46
C VAL A 278 -11.98 54.20 38.72
N ALA A 279 -12.86 53.21 38.91
CA ALA A 279 -13.95 53.16 39.91
C ALA A 279 -14.69 51.82 39.81
#